data_AF-A0A2H0ITU5-F1
#
_entry.id   AF-A0A2H0ITU5-F1
#
_cell.length_a   1.000
_cell.length_b   1.000
_cell.length_c   1.000
_cell.angle_alpha   90.00
_cell.angle_beta   90.00
_cell.angle_gamma   90.00
#
_symmetry.space_group_name_H-M   'P 1'
#
loop_
_entity.id
_entity.type
_entity.pdbx_description
1 polymer ?
#
loop_
_entity_poly.entity_id
_entity_poly.type
_entity_poly.pdbx_seq_one_letter_code
_entity_poly.pdbx_strand_id
1 'polypeptide(L)'
;MKTLKAFIATLLIVPALIFSSCDDDNSSELDGTGTARLEATDAAVDSENITGVFLSVDEAQFIANGQVQNSITFDTPEEFNLMDFQNGNTHFLGEAELQAGAYEEVRLILTSANQAYVEFADQTKSQINVPSGSTSGYKIKGDFEILADGTTELVADVDLRKALVKRGNGEFNLRPTARLIAKSTTGKIEGNVNDQSMQNADKVVVYAYLEGTFNEAETSEPADGETRFENAVNSATVDAFGNFTLAFMPEGDYELIVANYSENQIENRFDFQTATSVDVTVNGSVVSIFSVSARTTTNLFIGLF
;
A
#
# COMPACT_ATOMS: atom_id res chain seq x y z
N MET A 1 58.78 -84.55 20.68
CA MET A 1 59.65 -83.46 21.15
C MET A 1 59.46 -82.27 20.22
N LYS A 2 59.17 -81.08 20.77
CA LYS A 2 59.67 -79.73 20.36
C LYS A 2 59.55 -79.39 18.84
N THR A 3 58.93 -78.32 18.35
CA THR A 3 58.74 -76.95 18.87
C THR A 3 57.85 -76.14 17.93
N LEU A 4 56.96 -75.36 18.53
CA LEU A 4 56.59 -73.96 18.24
C LEU A 4 57.33 -73.24 17.08
N LYS A 5 56.57 -72.67 16.13
CA LYS A 5 56.83 -71.32 15.60
C LYS A 5 55.49 -70.60 15.37
N ALA A 6 55.30 -69.52 16.12
CA ALA A 6 54.18 -68.61 16.03
C ALA A 6 54.25 -67.79 14.72
N PHE A 7 53.12 -67.60 14.06
CA PHE A 7 52.94 -66.59 13.04
C PHE A 7 51.83 -65.65 13.51
N ILE A 8 52.22 -64.40 13.78
CA ILE A 8 51.32 -63.30 14.11
C ILE A 8 50.62 -62.91 12.80
N ALA A 9 49.33 -63.20 12.71
CA ALA A 9 48.48 -62.70 11.64
C ALA A 9 47.81 -61.41 12.13
N THR A 10 48.26 -60.28 11.59
CA THR A 10 47.68 -58.96 11.84
C THR A 10 46.26 -58.93 11.25
N LEU A 11 45.27 -58.85 12.13
CA LEU A 11 43.85 -58.70 11.81
C LEU A 11 43.59 -57.27 11.33
N LEU A 12 43.46 -57.07 10.02
CA LEU A 12 43.00 -55.82 9.42
C LEU A 12 41.47 -55.79 9.50
N ILE A 13 40.93 -55.06 10.48
CA ILE A 13 39.50 -54.79 10.60
C ILE A 13 39.13 -53.75 9.54
N VAL A 14 38.43 -54.17 8.49
CA VAL A 14 37.77 -53.28 7.53
C VAL A 14 36.40 -52.93 8.10
N PRO A 15 36.11 -51.65 8.42
CA PRO A 15 34.76 -51.24 8.78
C PRO A 15 33.93 -51.19 7.50
N ALA A 16 32.87 -51.99 7.44
CA ALA A 16 31.84 -51.85 6.42
C ALA A 16 31.05 -50.57 6.70
N LEU A 17 31.36 -49.51 5.94
CA LEU A 17 30.55 -48.29 5.88
C LEU A 17 29.24 -48.62 5.19
N ILE A 18 28.18 -48.68 5.98
CA ILE A 18 26.80 -48.71 5.51
C ILE A 18 26.48 -47.25 5.14
N PHE A 19 26.48 -46.93 3.85
CA PHE A 19 25.96 -45.65 3.37
C PHE A 19 24.44 -45.69 3.50
N SER A 20 23.91 -45.14 4.59
CA SER A 20 22.53 -44.69 4.64
C SER A 20 22.47 -43.42 3.80
N SER A 21 21.86 -43.52 2.62
CA SER A 21 21.43 -42.35 1.84
C SER A 21 20.36 -41.66 2.67
N CYS A 22 20.75 -40.66 3.44
CA CYS A 22 19.84 -39.64 3.89
C CYS A 22 19.57 -38.79 2.66
N ASP A 23 18.30 -38.71 2.24
CA ASP A 23 17.87 -37.65 1.33
C ASP A 23 18.35 -36.32 1.92
N ASP A 24 19.19 -35.61 1.17
CA ASP A 24 19.48 -34.21 1.40
C ASP A 24 18.22 -33.42 0.98
N ASP A 25 17.15 -33.50 1.78
CA ASP A 25 16.14 -32.45 1.83
C ASP A 25 16.72 -31.31 2.67
N ASN A 26 17.68 -30.60 2.07
CA ASN A 26 18.09 -29.27 2.51
C ASN A 26 17.10 -28.24 1.92
N SER A 27 15.83 -28.34 2.32
CA SER A 27 14.94 -27.20 2.34
C SER A 27 14.88 -26.73 3.79
N SER A 28 15.66 -25.70 4.13
CA SER A 28 15.28 -24.80 5.21
C SER A 28 14.06 -23.99 4.78
N GLU A 29 12.96 -24.69 4.48
CA GLU A 29 11.67 -24.06 4.24
C GLU A 29 11.05 -23.78 5.60
N LEU A 30 10.43 -22.62 5.71
CA LEU A 30 9.72 -22.15 6.88
C LEU A 30 8.53 -23.10 7.12
N ASP A 31 8.75 -24.28 7.70
CA ASP A 31 7.69 -25.24 7.97
C ASP A 31 6.71 -24.64 9.00
N GLY A 32 5.47 -24.40 8.59
CA GLY A 32 4.40 -23.89 9.45
C GLY A 32 3.44 -22.96 8.73
N THR A 33 2.34 -22.63 9.40
CA THR A 33 1.38 -21.63 8.94
C THR A 33 1.43 -20.38 9.80
N GLY A 34 1.05 -19.25 9.21
CA GLY A 34 0.83 -17.98 9.89
C GLY A 34 -0.48 -17.34 9.43
N THR A 35 -0.89 -16.29 10.11
CA THR A 35 -2.13 -15.56 9.80
C THR A 35 -1.81 -14.31 8.99
N ALA A 36 -2.41 -14.14 7.81
CA ALA A 36 -2.53 -12.85 7.16
C ALA A 36 -3.81 -12.15 7.63
N ARG A 37 -3.66 -10.91 8.10
CA ARG A 37 -4.77 -10.03 8.46
C ARG A 37 -4.84 -8.91 7.44
N LEU A 38 -5.91 -8.86 6.65
CA LEU A 38 -6.06 -7.89 5.57
C LEU A 38 -7.00 -6.75 5.98
N GLU A 39 -6.55 -5.53 5.72
CA GLU A 39 -7.31 -4.30 5.91
C GLU A 39 -7.21 -3.42 4.67
N ALA A 40 -8.18 -2.53 4.45
CA ALA A 40 -8.20 -1.58 3.34
C ALA A 40 -8.19 -0.13 3.84
N THR A 41 -7.54 0.77 3.10
CA THR A 41 -7.46 2.21 3.38
C THR A 41 -7.33 2.99 2.06
N ASP A 42 -7.35 4.31 2.17
CA ASP A 42 -7.32 5.22 1.03
C ASP A 42 -6.81 6.65 1.35
N ALA A 43 -6.56 7.42 0.28
CA ALA A 43 -6.37 8.85 0.21
C ALA A 43 -7.62 9.59 -0.29
N ALA A 44 -7.91 10.77 0.28
CA ALA A 44 -9.07 11.58 -0.12
C ALA A 44 -9.14 11.91 -1.62
N VAL A 45 -10.35 11.88 -2.19
CA VAL A 45 -10.64 12.32 -3.56
C VAL A 45 -10.61 13.86 -3.66
N ASP A 46 -10.12 14.38 -4.79
CA ASP A 46 -10.04 15.81 -5.10
C ASP A 46 -11.29 16.38 -5.81
N SER A 47 -12.47 15.91 -5.44
CA SER A 47 -13.75 16.36 -6.05
C SER A 47 -14.78 16.65 -4.97
N GLU A 48 -15.29 17.89 -4.93
CA GLU A 48 -16.24 18.31 -3.90
C GLU A 48 -17.60 17.66 -4.01
N ASN A 49 -18.02 17.35 -5.24
CA ASN A 49 -19.30 16.71 -5.44
C ASN A 49 -19.28 15.22 -5.09
N ILE A 50 -18.11 14.59 -4.91
CA ILE A 50 -17.99 13.16 -4.59
C ILE A 50 -17.98 12.99 -3.07
N THR A 51 -18.98 12.29 -2.55
CA THR A 51 -19.13 12.03 -1.11
C THR A 51 -18.73 10.61 -0.72
N GLY A 52 -18.60 9.70 -1.70
CA GLY A 52 -18.15 8.34 -1.44
C GLY A 52 -17.70 7.61 -2.70
N VAL A 53 -16.81 6.66 -2.50
CA VAL A 53 -16.34 5.73 -3.53
C VAL A 53 -16.41 4.34 -2.95
N PHE A 54 -17.35 3.56 -3.46
CA PHE A 54 -17.70 2.25 -2.92
C PHE A 54 -17.10 1.16 -3.79
N LEU A 55 -16.54 0.13 -3.15
CA LEU A 55 -16.14 -1.12 -3.79
C LEU A 55 -16.89 -2.28 -3.12
N SER A 56 -17.28 -3.27 -3.91
CA SER A 56 -18.00 -4.45 -3.45
C SER A 56 -17.20 -5.71 -3.80
N VAL A 57 -16.69 -6.40 -2.78
CA VAL A 57 -15.70 -7.49 -2.88
C VAL A 57 -16.33 -8.83 -2.52
N ASP A 58 -16.22 -9.82 -3.42
CA ASP A 58 -16.67 -11.21 -3.18
C ASP A 58 -15.58 -12.05 -2.50
N GLU A 59 -14.30 -11.79 -2.84
CA GLU A 59 -13.16 -12.57 -2.36
C GLU A 59 -11.87 -11.74 -2.35
N ALA A 60 -11.02 -11.93 -1.34
CA ALA A 60 -9.64 -11.43 -1.32
C ALA A 60 -8.66 -12.62 -1.41
N GLN A 61 -7.93 -12.74 -2.51
CA GLN A 61 -7.00 -13.84 -2.78
C GLN A 61 -5.56 -13.45 -2.49
N PHE A 62 -4.81 -14.32 -1.80
CA PHE A 62 -3.38 -14.16 -1.55
C PHE A 62 -2.58 -14.97 -2.58
N ILE A 63 -1.66 -14.31 -3.28
CA ILE A 63 -0.93 -14.88 -4.42
C ILE A 63 0.55 -15.06 -4.07
N ALA A 64 1.06 -16.27 -4.31
CA ALA A 64 2.49 -16.57 -4.31
C ALA A 64 2.85 -17.37 -5.57
N ASN A 65 3.97 -17.03 -6.20
CA ASN A 65 4.44 -17.64 -7.45
C ASN A 65 3.38 -17.63 -8.57
N GLY A 66 2.58 -16.56 -8.63
CA GLY A 66 1.48 -16.37 -9.58
C GLY A 66 0.25 -17.27 -9.36
N GLN A 67 0.20 -18.05 -8.27
CA GLN A 67 -0.91 -18.94 -7.92
C GLN A 67 -1.63 -18.46 -6.67
N VAL A 68 -2.96 -18.65 -6.63
CA VAL A 68 -3.77 -18.41 -5.42
C VAL A 68 -3.41 -19.46 -4.37
N GLN A 69 -2.96 -19.01 -3.20
CA GLN A 69 -2.58 -19.91 -2.10
C GLN A 69 -3.74 -20.11 -1.12
N ASN A 70 -4.43 -19.02 -0.77
CA ASN A 70 -5.66 -19.03 0.01
C ASN A 70 -6.45 -17.74 -0.24
N SER A 71 -7.66 -17.65 0.31
CA SER A 71 -8.49 -16.46 0.20
C SER A 71 -9.39 -16.22 1.41
N ILE A 72 -9.83 -14.98 1.54
CA ILE A 72 -10.95 -14.57 2.38
C ILE A 72 -12.17 -14.51 1.46
N THR A 73 -13.20 -15.32 1.73
CA THR A 73 -14.45 -15.31 0.96
C THR A 73 -15.58 -14.71 1.79
N PHE A 74 -16.39 -13.85 1.17
CA PHE A 74 -17.54 -13.24 1.82
C PHE A 74 -18.85 -13.93 1.39
N ASP A 75 -19.70 -14.30 2.35
CA ASP A 75 -21.01 -14.92 2.07
C ASP A 75 -21.93 -13.98 1.27
N THR A 76 -21.79 -12.68 1.53
CA THR A 76 -22.39 -11.58 0.77
C THR A 76 -21.29 -10.61 0.40
N PRO A 77 -21.31 -9.96 -0.79
CA PRO A 77 -20.27 -9.02 -1.18
C PRO A 77 -20.04 -7.98 -0.07
N GLU A 78 -18.79 -7.83 0.36
CA GLU A 78 -18.38 -6.83 1.33
C GLU A 78 -18.28 -5.49 0.62
N GLU A 79 -19.25 -4.60 0.87
CA GLU A 79 -19.30 -3.25 0.31
C GLU A 79 -18.81 -2.23 1.34
N PHE A 80 -17.82 -1.42 0.96
CA PHE A 80 -17.27 -0.39 1.83
C PHE A 80 -16.90 0.87 1.05
N ASN A 81 -17.04 2.02 1.72
CA ASN A 81 -16.63 3.32 1.20
C ASN A 81 -15.14 3.54 1.49
N LEU A 82 -14.31 3.59 0.46
CA LEU A 82 -12.87 3.84 0.63
C LEU A 82 -12.59 5.19 1.30
N MET A 83 -13.39 6.21 0.99
CA MET A 83 -13.19 7.56 1.49
C MET A 83 -13.34 7.69 3.01
N ASP A 84 -13.96 6.72 3.69
CA ASP A 84 -14.11 6.72 5.15
C ASP A 84 -12.79 6.40 5.87
N PHE A 85 -11.81 5.81 5.17
CA PHE A 85 -10.60 5.25 5.75
C PHE A 85 -9.36 6.03 5.33
N GLN A 86 -9.11 7.14 6.04
CA GLN A 86 -7.97 8.03 5.81
C GLN A 86 -7.18 8.25 7.11
N ASN A 87 -6.01 8.89 7.00
CA ASN A 87 -5.20 9.30 8.15
C ASN A 87 -4.80 8.14 9.09
N GLY A 88 -4.67 6.93 8.54
CA GLY A 88 -4.32 5.71 9.28
C GLY A 88 -5.52 4.89 9.76
N ASN A 89 -6.76 5.34 9.51
CA ASN A 89 -7.94 4.51 9.70
C ASN A 89 -8.04 3.46 8.60
N THR A 90 -8.53 2.27 8.93
CA THR A 90 -8.62 1.12 8.03
C THR A 90 -9.93 0.37 8.19
N HIS A 91 -10.37 -0.29 7.13
CA HIS A 91 -11.47 -1.25 7.12
C HIS A 91 -10.93 -2.67 7.25
N PHE A 92 -11.47 -3.47 8.16
CA PHE A 92 -11.04 -4.86 8.30
C PHE A 92 -11.75 -5.75 7.29
N LEU A 93 -10.98 -6.42 6.42
CA LEU A 93 -11.52 -7.32 5.39
C LEU A 93 -11.51 -8.79 5.80
N GLY A 94 -10.68 -9.19 6.77
CA GLY A 94 -10.66 -10.56 7.26
C GLY A 94 -9.27 -11.10 7.55
N GLU A 95 -9.22 -12.38 7.88
CA GLU A 95 -8.00 -13.12 8.16
C GLU A 95 -7.98 -14.44 7.39
N ALA A 96 -6.79 -14.85 6.94
CA ALA A 96 -6.57 -16.15 6.31
C ALA A 96 -5.31 -16.81 6.87
N GLU A 97 -5.36 -18.13 7.06
CA GLU A 97 -4.18 -18.92 7.39
C GLU A 97 -3.41 -19.27 6.12
N LEU A 98 -2.12 -18.98 6.10
CA LEU A 98 -1.23 -19.12 4.95
C LEU A 98 0.02 -19.91 5.35
N GLN A 99 0.62 -20.63 4.40
CA GLN A 99 1.94 -21.22 4.63
C GLN A 99 2.97 -20.10 4.84
N ALA A 100 3.93 -20.33 5.73
CA ALA A 100 4.99 -19.37 5.93
C ALA A 100 5.85 -19.25 4.66
N GLY A 101 6.22 -18.03 4.29
CA GLY A 101 6.92 -17.75 3.05
C GLY A 101 6.57 -16.41 2.43
N ALA A 102 7.14 -16.18 1.25
CA ALA A 102 6.99 -14.94 0.49
C ALA A 102 5.77 -14.97 -0.44
N TYR A 103 5.13 -13.80 -0.55
CA TYR A 103 3.96 -13.54 -1.39
C TYR A 103 4.17 -12.19 -2.10
N GLU A 104 3.54 -12.01 -3.26
CA GLU A 104 3.80 -10.83 -4.12
C GLU A 104 2.55 -10.00 -4.45
N GLU A 105 1.35 -10.51 -4.15
CA GLU A 105 0.11 -9.87 -4.58
C GLU A 105 -1.09 -10.30 -3.72
N VAL A 106 -2.00 -9.35 -3.48
CA VAL A 106 -3.38 -9.60 -3.07
C VAL A 106 -4.32 -9.19 -4.20
N ARG A 107 -5.33 -10.00 -4.50
CA ARG A 107 -6.38 -9.68 -5.49
C ARG A 107 -7.73 -9.55 -4.81
N LEU A 108 -8.37 -8.41 -4.99
CA LEU A 108 -9.77 -8.23 -4.61
C LEU A 108 -10.64 -8.61 -5.82
N ILE A 109 -11.33 -9.73 -5.74
CA ILE A 109 -12.33 -10.14 -6.74
C ILE A 109 -13.59 -9.34 -6.46
N LEU A 110 -13.92 -8.45 -7.39
CA LEU A 110 -15.13 -7.63 -7.27
C LEU A 110 -16.34 -8.39 -7.78
N THR A 111 -17.50 -8.06 -7.22
CA THR A 111 -18.75 -8.68 -7.63
C THR A 111 -19.07 -8.47 -9.11
N SER A 112 -19.83 -9.38 -9.73
CA SER A 112 -20.19 -9.22 -11.16
C SER A 112 -21.18 -8.08 -11.43
N ALA A 113 -21.96 -7.67 -10.41
CA ALA A 113 -22.98 -6.62 -10.52
C ALA A 113 -22.71 -5.53 -9.48
N ASN A 114 -22.68 -4.26 -9.89
CA ASN A 114 -22.36 -3.11 -9.02
C ASN A 114 -20.97 -3.22 -8.36
N GLN A 115 -19.93 -3.49 -9.16
CA GLN A 115 -18.53 -3.60 -8.70
C GLN A 115 -18.06 -2.43 -7.85
N ALA A 116 -18.34 -1.23 -8.34
CA ALA A 116 -17.92 0.01 -7.71
C ALA A 116 -18.76 1.18 -8.25
N TYR A 117 -18.94 2.19 -7.43
CA TYR A 117 -19.62 3.42 -7.82
C TYR A 117 -19.12 4.63 -7.04
N VAL A 118 -19.22 5.80 -7.68
CA VAL A 118 -19.11 7.11 -7.03
C VAL A 118 -20.49 7.52 -6.54
N GLU A 119 -20.57 8.00 -5.31
CA GLU A 119 -21.75 8.69 -4.78
C GLU A 119 -21.50 10.20 -4.76
N PHE A 120 -22.51 10.97 -5.18
CA PHE A 120 -22.45 12.42 -5.21
C PHE A 120 -23.23 13.08 -4.06
N ALA A 121 -22.96 14.35 -3.80
CA ALA A 121 -23.65 15.15 -2.79
C ALA A 121 -25.18 15.23 -2.98
N ASP A 122 -25.69 15.06 -4.21
CA ASP A 122 -27.13 14.99 -4.52
C ASP A 122 -27.71 13.57 -4.38
N GLN A 123 -26.94 12.62 -3.84
CA GLN A 123 -27.23 11.19 -3.65
C GLN A 123 -27.36 10.39 -4.95
N THR A 124 -27.04 10.98 -6.10
CA THR A 124 -26.92 10.21 -7.34
C THR A 124 -25.67 9.33 -7.31
N LYS A 125 -25.72 8.24 -8.08
CA LYS A 125 -24.61 7.28 -8.18
C LYS A 125 -24.17 7.15 -9.63
N SER A 126 -22.86 7.11 -9.86
CA SER A 126 -22.28 6.79 -11.17
C SER A 126 -21.38 5.57 -11.04
N GLN A 127 -21.57 4.60 -11.94
CA GLN A 127 -20.79 3.38 -11.92
C GLN A 127 -19.32 3.67 -12.27
N ILE A 128 -18.42 3.02 -11.55
CA ILE A 128 -17.00 3.04 -11.86
C ILE A 128 -16.66 1.80 -12.68
N ASN A 129 -16.01 2.01 -13.82
CA ASN A 129 -15.43 0.93 -14.59
C ASN A 129 -14.12 0.47 -13.92
N VAL A 130 -14.10 -0.77 -13.43
CA VAL A 130 -12.91 -1.40 -12.86
C VAL A 130 -12.40 -2.45 -13.85
N PRO A 131 -11.33 -2.16 -14.62
CA PRO A 131 -10.81 -3.10 -15.62
C PRO A 131 -10.51 -4.46 -14.99
N SER A 132 -11.17 -5.49 -15.49
CA SER A 132 -11.02 -6.88 -15.05
C SER A 132 -11.34 -7.16 -13.57
N GLY A 133 -12.09 -6.26 -12.89
CA GLY A 133 -12.38 -6.36 -11.46
C GLY A 133 -13.05 -7.68 -11.03
N SER A 134 -14.01 -8.19 -11.81
CA SER A 134 -14.70 -9.46 -11.52
C SER A 134 -14.08 -10.70 -12.17
N THR A 135 -13.06 -10.55 -13.01
CA THR A 135 -12.46 -11.67 -13.74
C THR A 135 -11.07 -12.01 -13.26
N SER A 136 -10.16 -11.04 -13.26
CA SER A 136 -8.79 -11.23 -12.76
C SER A 136 -8.55 -10.54 -11.42
N GLY A 137 -9.58 -9.91 -10.85
CA GLY A 137 -9.48 -9.12 -9.64
C GLY A 137 -8.86 -7.73 -9.86
N TYR A 138 -9.14 -6.84 -8.90
CA TYR A 138 -8.36 -5.64 -8.66
C TYR A 138 -7.04 -6.05 -8.00
N LYS A 139 -5.94 -5.91 -8.76
CA LYS A 139 -4.62 -6.43 -8.39
C LYS A 139 -3.86 -5.43 -7.55
N ILE A 140 -3.41 -5.86 -6.38
CA ILE A 140 -2.63 -5.04 -5.44
C ILE A 140 -1.29 -5.72 -5.25
N LYS A 141 -0.26 -5.16 -5.89
CA LYS A 141 1.09 -5.72 -5.85
C LYS A 141 1.85 -5.22 -4.64
N GLY A 142 2.66 -6.09 -4.07
CA GLY A 142 3.59 -5.76 -3.00
C GLY A 142 4.12 -7.03 -2.38
N ASP A 143 5.42 -7.03 -2.10
CA ASP A 143 6.08 -8.18 -1.48
C ASP A 143 5.80 -8.19 0.03
N PHE A 144 5.38 -9.34 0.55
CA PHE A 144 5.21 -9.56 1.98
C PHE A 144 5.59 -10.99 2.37
N GLU A 145 5.89 -11.18 3.65
CA GLU A 145 6.30 -12.47 4.20
C GLU A 145 5.33 -12.88 5.30
N ILE A 146 4.83 -14.11 5.23
CA ILE A 146 4.08 -14.75 6.30
C ILE A 146 5.08 -15.50 7.18
N LEU A 147 5.10 -15.16 8.47
CA LEU A 147 5.91 -15.83 9.47
C LEU A 147 5.11 -16.94 10.15
N ALA A 148 5.73 -18.11 10.32
CA ALA A 148 5.11 -19.23 11.05
C ALA A 148 4.73 -18.80 12.49
N ASP A 149 3.55 -19.23 12.94
CA ASP A 149 2.96 -18.90 14.24
C ASP A 149 2.78 -17.39 14.51
N GLY A 150 2.90 -16.55 13.46
CA GLY A 150 2.79 -15.09 13.55
C GLY A 150 1.53 -14.55 12.87
N THR A 151 1.23 -13.28 13.14
CA THR A 151 0.21 -12.50 12.41
C THR A 151 0.89 -11.40 11.62
N THR A 152 0.65 -11.40 10.31
CA THR A 152 1.12 -10.38 9.38
C THR A 152 -0.04 -9.46 9.05
N GLU A 153 0.03 -8.22 9.54
CA GLU A 153 -0.98 -7.18 9.28
C GLU A 153 -0.67 -6.48 7.96
N LEU A 154 -1.56 -6.65 6.98
CA LEU A 154 -1.46 -6.12 5.63
C LEU A 154 -2.52 -5.04 5.42
N VAL A 155 -2.11 -3.94 4.80
CA VAL A 155 -2.99 -2.85 4.38
C VAL A 155 -2.95 -2.76 2.87
N ALA A 156 -4.12 -2.95 2.25
CA ALA A 156 -4.40 -2.59 0.88
C ALA A 156 -4.72 -1.10 0.82
N ASP A 157 -3.75 -0.31 0.41
CA ASP A 157 -3.87 1.14 0.27
C ASP A 157 -4.17 1.49 -1.18
N VAL A 158 -5.46 1.73 -1.45
CA VAL A 158 -5.92 2.18 -2.77
C VAL A 158 -5.76 3.68 -2.78
N ASP A 159 -4.85 4.25 -3.56
CA ASP A 159 -4.70 5.72 -3.61
C ASP A 159 -5.76 6.29 -4.56
N LEU A 160 -6.96 6.61 -4.09
CA LEU A 160 -8.05 7.09 -4.94
C LEU A 160 -7.70 8.38 -5.69
N ARG A 161 -6.80 9.21 -5.15
CA ARG A 161 -6.34 10.43 -5.83
C ARG A 161 -5.64 10.11 -7.15
N LYS A 162 -5.07 8.92 -7.28
CA LYS A 162 -4.44 8.40 -8.50
C LYS A 162 -5.28 7.35 -9.23
N ALA A 163 -5.99 6.53 -8.47
CA ALA A 163 -6.72 5.39 -8.99
C ALA A 163 -8.03 5.83 -9.65
N LEU A 164 -8.76 6.79 -9.07
CA LEU A 164 -10.04 7.25 -9.60
C LEU A 164 -9.83 8.34 -10.66
N VAL A 165 -10.10 8.00 -11.91
CA VAL A 165 -9.95 8.93 -13.03
C VAL A 165 -11.26 9.13 -13.75
N LYS A 166 -11.63 10.40 -13.98
CA LYS A 166 -12.76 10.77 -14.83
C LYS A 166 -12.27 10.97 -16.27
N ARG A 167 -12.83 10.22 -17.21
CA ARG A 167 -12.51 10.32 -18.64
C ARG A 167 -13.23 11.50 -19.29
N GLY A 168 -12.74 11.95 -20.43
CA GLY A 168 -13.38 13.03 -21.22
C GLY A 168 -14.84 12.78 -21.62
N ASN A 169 -15.31 11.52 -21.61
CA ASN A 169 -16.73 11.16 -21.83
C ASN A 169 -17.60 11.20 -20.57
N GLY A 170 -17.03 11.54 -19.41
CA GLY A 170 -17.70 11.62 -18.11
C GLY A 170 -17.73 10.32 -17.30
N GLU A 171 -17.25 9.21 -17.84
CA GLU A 171 -17.17 7.93 -17.12
C GLU A 171 -16.03 7.93 -16.10
N PHE A 172 -16.22 7.22 -14.98
CA PHE A 172 -15.18 6.99 -13.99
C PHE A 172 -14.51 5.64 -14.22
N ASN A 173 -13.19 5.64 -14.06
CA ASN A 173 -12.35 4.47 -14.08
C ASN A 173 -11.62 4.33 -12.76
N LEU A 174 -11.47 3.09 -12.26
CA LEU A 174 -10.54 2.77 -11.18
C LEU A 174 -9.34 2.02 -11.74
N ARG A 175 -8.19 2.70 -11.80
CA ARG A 175 -6.89 2.08 -12.15
C ARG A 175 -6.45 1.17 -10.99
N PRO A 176 -5.73 0.06 -11.26
CA PRO A 176 -5.13 -0.80 -10.24
C PRO A 176 -3.89 -0.14 -9.61
N THR A 177 -4.07 1.07 -9.08
CA THR A 177 -3.04 1.89 -8.42
C THR A 177 -3.24 1.76 -6.91
N ALA A 178 -2.87 0.60 -6.38
CA ALA A 178 -2.91 0.32 -4.96
C ALA A 178 -1.62 -0.34 -4.50
N ARG A 179 -1.30 -0.15 -3.23
CA ARG A 179 -0.09 -0.66 -2.60
C ARG A 179 -0.49 -1.69 -1.55
N LEU A 180 0.23 -2.80 -1.50
CA LEU A 180 0.11 -3.75 -0.41
C LEU A 180 1.25 -3.51 0.57
N ILE A 181 0.90 -3.25 1.83
CA ILE A 181 1.84 -2.74 2.83
C ILE A 181 1.75 -3.58 4.10
N ALA A 182 2.89 -4.08 4.60
CA ALA A 182 2.95 -4.66 5.93
C ALA A 182 3.05 -3.54 6.98
N LYS A 183 2.10 -3.46 7.93
CA LYS A 183 2.10 -2.38 8.95
C LYS A 183 3.41 -2.33 9.74
N SER A 184 4.00 -3.49 10.00
CA SER A 184 5.24 -3.63 10.76
C SER A 184 6.46 -2.94 10.12
N THR A 185 6.43 -2.68 8.82
CA THR A 185 7.52 -2.07 8.04
C THR A 185 7.25 -0.62 7.67
N THR A 186 6.26 0.02 8.29
CA THR A 186 5.88 1.40 7.96
C THR A 186 5.92 2.35 9.13
N GLY A 187 6.25 3.60 8.86
CA GLY A 187 6.10 4.72 9.76
C GLY A 187 4.89 5.59 9.41
N LYS A 188 4.78 6.72 10.10
CA LYS A 188 3.76 7.73 9.86
C LYS A 188 4.38 9.12 9.92
N ILE A 189 3.92 10.03 9.08
CA ILE A 189 4.23 11.45 9.17
C ILE A 189 3.00 12.16 9.72
N GLU A 190 3.18 12.90 10.80
CA GLU A 190 2.20 13.85 11.32
C GLU A 190 2.78 15.25 11.15
N GLY A 191 2.10 16.08 10.36
CA GLY A 191 2.61 17.39 10.00
C GLY A 191 1.60 18.49 10.21
N ASN A 192 2.11 19.72 10.35
CA ASN A 192 1.31 20.93 10.35
C ASN A 192 1.87 21.93 9.32
N VAL A 193 0.99 22.49 8.49
CA VAL A 193 1.29 23.56 7.54
C VAL A 193 0.92 24.89 8.17
N ASN A 194 1.81 25.88 8.08
CA ASN A 194 1.51 27.22 8.56
C ASN A 194 0.27 27.81 7.85
N ASP A 195 -0.73 28.24 8.63
CA ASP A 195 -1.97 28.86 8.11
C ASP A 195 -1.72 30.00 7.11
N GLN A 196 -0.65 30.78 7.28
CA GLN A 196 -0.31 31.87 6.36
C GLN A 196 -0.01 31.36 4.95
N SER A 197 0.58 30.16 4.83
CA SER A 197 0.86 29.51 3.54
C SER A 197 -0.40 28.97 2.87
N MET A 198 -1.51 28.87 3.60
CA MET A 198 -2.79 28.34 3.11
C MET A 198 -3.79 29.43 2.69
N GLN A 199 -3.53 30.71 2.99
CA GLN A 199 -4.54 31.79 2.88
C GLN A 199 -5.15 32.01 1.49
N ASN A 200 -4.46 31.58 0.43
CA ASN A 200 -4.90 31.78 -0.95
C ASN A 200 -5.35 30.46 -1.61
N ALA A 201 -5.50 29.39 -0.84
CA ALA A 201 -5.91 28.08 -1.33
C ALA A 201 -7.23 27.67 -0.67
N ASP A 202 -8.17 27.21 -1.49
CA ASP A 202 -9.41 26.60 -0.99
C ASP A 202 -9.15 25.16 -0.52
N LYS A 203 -8.12 24.52 -1.08
CA LYS A 203 -7.62 23.21 -0.64
C LYS A 203 -6.10 23.13 -0.75
N VAL A 204 -5.49 22.52 0.26
CA VAL A 204 -4.05 22.22 0.28
C VAL A 204 -3.85 20.72 0.40
N VAL A 205 -2.95 20.17 -0.40
CA VAL A 205 -2.58 18.76 -0.40
C VAL A 205 -1.07 18.63 -0.25
N VAL A 206 -0.62 17.80 0.68
CA VAL A 206 0.79 17.45 0.87
C VAL A 206 1.05 16.12 0.19
N TYR A 207 2.05 16.07 -0.68
CA TYR A 207 2.54 14.87 -1.33
C TYR A 207 3.94 14.54 -0.80
N ALA A 208 4.16 13.29 -0.43
CA ALA A 208 5.49 12.79 -0.05
C ALA A 208 6.12 12.03 -1.21
N TYR A 209 7.35 12.38 -1.55
CA TYR A 209 8.17 11.71 -2.56
C TYR A 209 9.39 11.11 -1.91
N LEU A 210 9.88 9.99 -2.45
CA LEU A 210 11.23 9.54 -2.10
C LEU A 210 12.23 10.59 -2.57
N GLU A 211 13.35 10.71 -1.86
CA GLU A 211 14.41 11.67 -2.18
C GLU A 211 14.75 11.67 -3.68
N GLY A 212 14.54 12.82 -4.33
CA GLY A 212 14.93 13.05 -5.72
C GLY A 212 14.02 12.40 -6.76
N THR A 213 12.85 11.87 -6.36
CA THR A 213 11.88 11.30 -7.31
C THR A 213 10.83 12.29 -7.77
N PHE A 214 10.70 13.45 -7.14
CA PHE A 214 9.79 14.49 -7.63
C PHE A 214 10.29 15.06 -8.97
N ASN A 215 9.37 15.17 -9.93
CA ASN A 215 9.64 15.81 -11.21
C ASN A 215 8.70 17.01 -11.41
N GLU A 216 9.27 18.21 -11.59
CA GLU A 216 8.50 19.44 -11.82
C GLU A 216 7.53 19.34 -13.01
N ALA A 217 7.81 18.48 -14.00
CA ALA A 217 6.90 18.22 -15.11
C ALA A 217 5.53 17.67 -14.66
N GLU A 218 5.46 17.03 -13.49
CA GLU A 218 4.21 16.55 -12.88
C GLU A 218 3.28 17.69 -12.47
N THR A 219 3.73 18.94 -12.44
CA THR A 219 2.85 20.10 -12.16
C THR A 219 2.02 20.55 -13.37
N SER A 220 2.36 20.06 -14.57
CA SER A 220 1.61 20.33 -15.80
C SER A 220 0.23 19.66 -15.79
N GLU A 221 -0.64 20.05 -16.72
CA GLU A 221 -1.92 19.35 -16.90
C GLU A 221 -1.65 17.89 -17.32
N PRO A 222 -2.20 16.89 -16.61
CA PRO A 222 -1.98 15.49 -16.95
C PRO A 222 -2.64 15.14 -18.29
N ALA A 223 -2.16 14.08 -18.94
CA ALA A 223 -2.82 13.52 -20.10
C ALA A 223 -4.21 12.95 -19.72
N ASP A 224 -5.12 12.85 -20.69
CA ASP A 224 -6.44 12.23 -20.47
C ASP A 224 -6.27 10.80 -19.93
N GLY A 225 -6.91 10.50 -18.80
CA GLY A 225 -6.81 9.21 -18.14
C GLY A 225 -5.67 9.07 -17.12
N GLU A 226 -4.84 10.10 -16.93
CA GLU A 226 -3.78 10.15 -15.91
C GLU A 226 -4.12 11.19 -14.82
N THR A 227 -3.42 11.12 -13.69
CA THR A 227 -3.54 12.08 -12.59
C THR A 227 -2.27 12.90 -12.41
N ARG A 228 -2.36 13.96 -11.62
CA ARG A 228 -1.20 14.77 -11.24
C ARG A 228 -0.46 14.08 -10.10
N PHE A 229 0.87 14.23 -10.03
CA PHE A 229 1.69 13.69 -8.94
C PHE A 229 1.68 12.15 -8.83
N GLU A 230 1.64 11.45 -9.96
CA GLU A 230 1.61 9.99 -10.04
C GLU A 230 2.77 9.33 -9.27
N ASN A 231 3.94 9.97 -9.25
CA ASN A 231 5.14 9.41 -8.62
C ASN A 231 5.20 9.63 -7.10
N ALA A 232 4.27 10.38 -6.51
CA ALA A 232 4.23 10.55 -5.05
C ALA A 232 4.12 9.18 -4.37
N VAL A 233 4.75 8.97 -3.23
CA VAL A 233 4.52 7.76 -2.44
C VAL A 233 3.16 7.82 -1.76
N ASN A 234 2.79 8.97 -1.18
CA ASN A 234 1.53 9.14 -0.47
C ASN A 234 1.09 10.61 -0.55
N SER A 235 -0.19 10.87 -0.28
CA SER A 235 -0.74 12.22 -0.23
C SER A 235 -1.77 12.38 0.89
N ALA A 236 -1.89 13.60 1.43
CA ALA A 236 -2.88 13.93 2.44
C ALA A 236 -3.45 15.33 2.21
N THR A 237 -4.77 15.45 2.35
CA THR A 237 -5.43 16.77 2.43
C THR A 237 -5.08 17.39 3.78
N VAL A 238 -4.76 18.68 3.76
CA VAL A 238 -4.54 19.47 4.97
C VAL A 238 -5.88 19.94 5.53
N ASP A 239 -6.11 19.75 6.83
CA ASP A 239 -7.33 20.18 7.50
C ASP A 239 -7.37 21.70 7.75
N ALA A 240 -8.50 22.20 8.26
CA ALA A 240 -8.71 23.63 8.52
C ALA A 240 -7.77 24.23 9.59
N PHE A 241 -7.03 23.40 10.32
CA PHE A 241 -6.04 23.79 11.32
C PHE A 241 -4.60 23.54 10.86
N GLY A 242 -4.40 23.25 9.57
CA GLY A 242 -3.10 23.00 8.98
C GLY A 242 -2.58 21.57 9.18
N ASN A 243 -3.32 20.66 9.83
CA ASN A 243 -2.81 19.32 10.12
C ASN A 243 -3.01 18.38 8.95
N PHE A 244 -2.08 17.43 8.80
CA PHE A 244 -2.22 16.33 7.87
C PHE A 244 -1.52 15.08 8.41
N THR A 245 -1.92 13.91 7.91
CA THR A 245 -1.33 12.63 8.28
C THR A 245 -1.05 11.80 7.04
N LEU A 246 0.20 11.42 6.84
CA LEU A 246 0.60 10.41 5.85
C LEU A 246 0.90 9.11 6.60
N ALA A 247 -0.07 8.21 6.64
CA ALA A 247 0.06 6.90 7.29
C ALA A 247 0.67 5.85 6.35
N PHE A 248 1.10 4.72 6.93
CA PHE A 248 1.64 3.58 6.19
C PHE A 248 2.79 3.97 5.24
N MET A 249 3.64 4.90 5.68
CA MET A 249 4.79 5.35 4.90
C MET A 249 5.87 4.27 4.95
N PRO A 250 6.33 3.74 3.80
CA PRO A 250 7.51 2.88 3.75
C PRO A 250 8.72 3.55 4.41
N GLU A 251 9.69 2.74 4.82
CA GLU A 251 10.98 3.28 5.25
C GLU A 251 11.69 3.96 4.08
N GLY A 252 12.29 5.11 4.33
CA GLY A 252 12.99 5.86 3.30
C GLY A 252 13.24 7.31 3.69
N ASP A 253 13.99 7.98 2.82
CA ASP A 253 14.22 9.41 2.89
C ASP A 253 13.24 10.12 1.96
N TYR A 254 12.59 11.16 2.47
CA TYR A 254 11.46 11.81 1.83
C TYR A 254 11.67 13.32 1.67
N GLU A 255 11.17 13.85 0.56
CA GLU A 255 10.89 15.27 0.34
C GLU A 255 9.38 15.50 0.25
N LEU A 256 8.91 16.71 0.62
CA LEU A 256 7.49 17.05 0.56
C LEU A 256 7.22 18.12 -0.50
N ILE A 257 6.14 17.92 -1.24
CA ILE A 257 5.58 18.87 -2.18
C ILE A 257 4.21 19.31 -1.66
N VAL A 258 4.02 20.62 -1.52
CA VAL A 258 2.73 21.19 -1.13
C VAL A 258 2.04 21.79 -2.33
N ALA A 259 0.86 21.28 -2.65
CA ALA A 259 0.05 21.74 -3.76
C ALA A 259 -1.19 22.51 -3.27
N ASN A 260 -1.41 23.66 -3.88
CA ASN A 260 -2.56 24.52 -3.62
C ASN A 260 -3.58 24.39 -4.76
N TYR A 261 -4.86 24.39 -4.40
CA TYR A 261 -5.97 24.31 -5.32
C TYR A 261 -6.99 25.41 -4.98
N SER A 262 -7.70 25.88 -6.01
CA SER A 262 -8.86 26.77 -5.86
C SER A 262 -10.14 26.04 -6.22
N GLU A 263 -11.23 26.39 -5.56
CA GLU A 263 -12.56 25.87 -5.83
C GLU A 263 -13.07 26.43 -7.18
N ASN A 264 -13.57 25.54 -8.04
CA ASN A 264 -14.33 25.89 -9.21
C ASN A 264 -15.79 25.51 -8.99
N GLN A 265 -16.57 26.47 -8.49
CA GLN A 265 -17.98 26.30 -8.14
C GLN A 265 -18.89 25.98 -9.34
N ILE A 266 -18.44 26.26 -10.56
CA ILE A 266 -19.23 25.96 -11.77
C ILE A 266 -19.10 24.47 -12.10
N GLU A 267 -17.89 23.93 -11.97
CA GLU A 267 -17.57 22.54 -12.29
C GLU A 267 -17.61 21.60 -11.07
N ASN A 268 -17.83 22.13 -9.86
CA ASN A 268 -17.80 21.43 -8.57
C ASN A 268 -16.52 20.59 -8.39
N ARG A 269 -15.37 21.20 -8.68
CA ARG A 269 -14.04 20.57 -8.61
C ARG A 269 -13.01 21.52 -8.03
N PHE A 270 -11.87 20.98 -7.64
CA PHE A 270 -10.68 21.77 -7.30
C PHE A 270 -9.74 21.88 -8.50
N ASP A 271 -9.38 23.11 -8.86
CA ASP A 271 -8.44 23.42 -9.93
C ASP A 271 -7.05 23.68 -9.33
N PHE A 272 -6.08 22.93 -9.81
CA PHE A 272 -4.68 23.05 -9.39
C PHE A 272 -4.14 24.45 -9.69
N GLN A 273 -3.44 25.05 -8.72
CA GLN A 273 -2.85 26.38 -8.83
C GLN A 273 -1.32 26.33 -8.89
N THR A 274 -0.70 25.75 -7.87
CA THR A 274 0.76 25.70 -7.73
C THR A 274 1.18 24.52 -6.88
N ALA A 275 2.43 24.08 -7.06
CA ALA A 275 3.08 23.13 -6.19
C ALA A 275 4.48 23.64 -5.84
N THR A 276 4.88 23.47 -4.58
CA THR A 276 6.16 23.94 -4.07
C THR A 276 6.84 22.82 -3.31
N SER A 277 8.12 22.55 -3.61
CA SER A 277 8.96 21.72 -2.73
C SER A 277 9.29 22.53 -1.48
N VAL A 278 9.04 21.97 -0.30
CA VAL A 278 9.11 22.70 0.97
C VAL A 278 10.19 22.17 1.89
N ASP A 279 10.85 23.08 2.59
CA ASP A 279 11.64 22.74 3.76
C ASP A 279 10.72 22.46 4.96
N VAL A 280 11.07 21.46 5.75
CA VAL A 280 10.35 21.06 6.96
C VAL A 280 11.20 21.28 8.20
N THR A 281 10.55 21.62 9.32
CA THR A 281 11.19 21.61 10.63
C THR A 281 10.94 20.26 11.29
N VAL A 282 12.00 19.49 11.50
CA VAL A 282 11.99 18.21 12.22
C VAL A 282 12.94 18.33 13.41
N ASN A 283 12.47 18.04 14.62
CA ASN A 283 13.28 18.15 15.85
C ASN A 283 14.00 19.50 16.02
N GLY A 284 13.36 20.60 15.57
CA GLY A 284 13.90 21.96 15.65
C GLY A 284 14.95 22.32 14.59
N SER A 285 15.24 21.42 13.65
CA SER A 285 16.13 21.67 12.51
C SER A 285 15.34 21.78 11.22
N VAL A 286 15.69 22.74 10.38
CA VAL A 286 15.10 22.91 9.04
C VAL A 286 15.86 22.03 8.06
N VAL A 287 15.15 21.16 7.36
CA VAL A 287 15.69 20.19 6.40
C VAL A 287 14.78 20.09 5.17
N SER A 288 15.36 19.85 3.99
CA SER A 288 14.61 19.58 2.76
C SER A 288 14.28 18.08 2.60
N ILE A 289 15.04 17.22 3.28
CA ILE A 289 14.93 15.77 3.24
C ILE A 289 14.95 15.24 4.67
N PHE A 290 14.08 14.27 4.98
CA PHE A 290 14.02 13.61 6.29
C PHE A 290 13.70 12.13 6.16
N SER A 291 14.16 11.34 7.13
CA SER A 291 13.93 9.89 7.15
C SER A 291 12.62 9.53 7.84
N VAL A 292 11.93 8.53 7.30
CA VAL A 292 10.86 7.80 7.96
C VAL A 292 11.35 6.39 8.27
N SER A 293 11.17 5.96 9.51
CA SER A 293 11.50 4.60 9.95
C SER A 293 10.25 3.83 10.36
N ALA A 294 10.30 2.51 10.26
CA ALA A 294 9.18 1.66 10.61
C ALA A 294 8.80 1.82 12.08
N ARG A 295 7.50 1.78 12.37
CA ARG A 295 6.91 1.90 13.71
C ARG A 295 7.26 3.22 14.42
N THR A 296 7.57 4.26 13.66
CA THR A 296 7.82 5.60 14.20
C THR A 296 6.80 6.61 13.69
N THR A 297 6.61 7.68 14.46
CA THR A 297 5.90 8.88 14.01
C THR A 297 6.91 10.02 13.83
N THR A 298 7.12 10.45 12.60
CA THR A 298 7.89 11.65 12.29
C THR A 298 6.96 12.86 12.38
N ASN A 299 7.22 13.71 13.38
CA ASN A 299 6.51 14.97 13.57
C ASN A 299 7.25 16.08 12.84
N LEU A 300 6.54 16.87 12.03
CA LEU A 300 7.14 17.96 11.29
C LEU A 300 6.26 19.20 11.18
N PHE A 301 6.89 20.32 10.86
CA PHE A 301 6.20 21.58 10.60
C PHE A 301 6.68 22.17 9.28
N ILE A 302 5.74 22.53 8.41
CA ILE A 302 6.00 23.23 7.15
C ILE A 302 5.80 24.72 7.40
N GLY A 303 6.87 25.50 7.21
CA GLY A 303 6.89 26.93 7.42
C GLY A 303 6.19 27.73 6.32
N LEU A 304 6.64 28.98 6.13
CA LEU A 304 6.21 29.82 5.02
C LEU A 304 6.90 29.39 3.73
N PHE A 305 6.14 29.27 2.65
CA PHE A 305 6.61 28.93 1.30
C PHE A 305 5.77 29.65 0.24
#